data_AF-A0A3D9DKM1-F1
#
_entry.id   AF-A0A3D9DKM1-F1
#
_cell.length_a   1.000
_cell.length_b   1.000
_cell.length_c   1.000
_cell.angle_alpha   90.00
_cell.angle_beta   90.00
_cell.angle_gamma   90.00
#
_symmetry.space_group_name_H-M   'P 1'
#
loop_
_entity.id
_entity.type
_entity.pdbx_description
1 polymer ?
#
loop_
_entity_poly.entity_id
_entity_poly.type
_entity_poly.pdbx_seq_one_letter_code
_entity_poly.pdbx_strand_id
1 'polypeptide(L)'
;MKASYQFFISSMVIVSTGCNPQNNTSETNKPEAEVTQKTITFADFKKIKGVDNVQDVPFQLFTKLDSVRFFIAPDKAAAYLKMPYNKLDNYYGFEEFDDFYSIHYSINNTISNSIEAFVLKSEFTAAFELTLQGVDLYEIRSSTFKESSDFKNKSFNKFGTIAEVSEQEFKANSNSRTGETLVKNPNIKRQDNNWVYIENDIKEVITQHENISTETGPLANEYVGQSSYLNMEVFKENSDEVADTFYSFYNIKNAVVFELGTEGYPQILPAKSWVTYISSNNDVGSNFVIAKYLPQTKKQENLLYVNFTNFKIADDKKKAFWTDNDTFYAEVYPLNSASANGKKQKTAYIKIQLKADLF
;
A
#
# COMPACT_ATOMS: atom_id res chain seq x y z
N MET A 1 -26.33 -46.11 -24.62
CA MET A 1 -25.87 -46.25 -26.02
C MET A 1 -24.82 -45.16 -26.23
N LYS A 2 -23.52 -45.42 -26.07
CA LYS A 2 -22.55 -45.96 -27.07
C LYS A 2 -22.59 -45.25 -28.43
N ALA A 3 -21.55 -44.49 -28.73
CA ALA A 3 -20.68 -44.77 -29.87
C ALA A 3 -19.29 -44.17 -29.61
N SER A 4 -18.30 -45.06 -29.62
CA SER A 4 -16.86 -44.83 -29.57
C SER A 4 -16.33 -45.07 -30.98
N TYR A 5 -15.32 -44.34 -31.43
CA TYR A 5 -14.51 -44.79 -32.57
C TYR A 5 -13.03 -44.77 -32.20
N GLN A 6 -12.52 -46.00 -32.02
CA GLN A 6 -11.11 -46.36 -32.08
C GLN A 6 -10.74 -46.59 -33.55
N PHE A 7 -9.53 -46.22 -33.94
CA PHE A 7 -8.85 -46.87 -35.05
C PHE A 7 -7.41 -47.21 -34.63
N PHE A 8 -7.14 -48.51 -34.59
CA PHE A 8 -5.84 -49.17 -34.53
C PHE A 8 -5.64 -49.90 -35.86
N ILE A 9 -4.50 -49.74 -36.53
CA ILE A 9 -3.85 -50.70 -37.46
C ILE A 9 -2.36 -50.33 -37.43
N SER A 10 -1.44 -51.00 -36.72
CA SER A 10 -0.85 -52.35 -36.87
C SER A 10 0.02 -52.58 -38.12
N SER A 11 1.35 -52.50 -37.89
CA SER A 11 2.42 -53.43 -38.30
C SER A 11 2.72 -53.77 -39.77
N MET A 12 3.99 -53.59 -40.18
CA MET A 12 4.81 -54.70 -40.71
C MET A 12 6.32 -54.42 -40.60
N VAL A 13 7.04 -55.44 -40.11
CA VAL A 13 8.49 -55.61 -40.01
C VAL A 13 8.93 -56.57 -41.14
N ILE A 14 10.26 -56.74 -41.30
CA ILE A 14 11.03 -57.81 -41.98
C ILE A 14 11.68 -57.26 -43.29
N VAL A 15 12.97 -57.40 -43.66
CA VAL A 15 14.14 -58.21 -43.24
C VAL A 15 15.42 -57.40 -43.48
N SER A 16 16.45 -57.71 -42.71
CA SER A 16 17.88 -57.50 -42.92
C SER A 16 18.50 -58.25 -44.12
N THR A 17 19.39 -57.59 -44.86
CA THR A 17 20.61 -58.08 -45.54
C THR A 17 21.46 -56.83 -45.84
N GLY A 18 22.77 -56.70 -45.66
CA GLY A 18 23.87 -57.53 -45.19
C GLY A 18 25.11 -56.63 -45.02
N CYS A 19 26.09 -57.07 -44.24
CA CYS A 19 27.38 -56.39 -44.04
C CYS A 19 28.32 -56.61 -45.24
N ASN A 20 29.03 -55.56 -45.68
CA ASN A 20 30.49 -55.58 -45.73
C ASN A 20 31.08 -54.14 -45.78
N PRO A 21 32.31 -53.92 -45.24
CA PRO A 21 32.82 -52.63 -44.80
C PRO A 21 33.79 -51.99 -45.81
N GLN A 22 33.88 -50.66 -45.81
CA GLN A 22 35.11 -49.85 -45.99
C GLN A 22 34.75 -48.41 -46.34
N ASN A 23 34.90 -47.49 -45.38
CA ASN A 23 35.93 -46.46 -45.44
C ASN A 23 35.86 -45.58 -44.19
N ASN A 24 36.90 -45.67 -43.38
CA ASN A 24 37.19 -44.74 -42.31
C ASN A 24 37.58 -43.39 -42.92
N THR A 25 36.64 -42.46 -43.02
CA THR A 25 36.97 -41.03 -42.94
C THR A 25 36.63 -40.59 -41.53
N SER A 26 37.67 -40.44 -40.73
CA SER A 26 37.65 -39.80 -39.42
C SER A 26 37.09 -38.38 -39.56
N GLU A 27 35.79 -38.23 -39.33
CA GLU A 27 35.26 -36.95 -38.87
C GLU A 27 35.94 -36.65 -37.55
N THR A 28 36.81 -35.67 -37.60
CA THR A 28 37.44 -35.10 -36.42
C THR A 28 36.29 -34.51 -35.62
N ASN A 29 35.86 -35.21 -34.56
CA ASN A 29 35.04 -34.64 -33.51
C ASN A 29 35.74 -33.36 -33.08
N LYS A 30 35.23 -32.21 -33.55
CA LYS A 30 35.46 -30.95 -32.86
C LYS A 30 34.98 -31.23 -31.44
N PRO A 31 35.82 -31.05 -30.41
CA PRO A 31 35.29 -31.09 -29.06
C PRO A 31 34.20 -30.02 -29.01
N GLU A 32 32.96 -30.45 -28.80
CA GLU A 32 31.96 -29.56 -28.22
C GLU A 32 32.65 -28.96 -27.00
N ALA A 33 32.82 -27.65 -27.01
CA ALA A 33 33.31 -26.96 -25.85
C ALA A 33 32.33 -27.29 -24.72
N GLU A 34 32.73 -28.19 -23.82
CA GLU A 34 32.18 -28.22 -22.47
C GLU A 34 32.37 -26.80 -21.94
N VAL A 35 31.32 -26.00 -22.03
CA VAL A 35 31.20 -24.76 -21.28
C VAL A 35 31.10 -25.20 -19.84
N THR A 36 32.26 -25.45 -19.23
CA THR A 36 32.43 -25.55 -17.80
C THR A 36 32.00 -24.19 -17.27
N GLN A 37 30.71 -24.08 -16.91
CA GLN A 37 30.18 -22.91 -16.23
C GLN A 37 31.02 -22.76 -14.96
N LYS A 38 31.92 -21.77 -14.96
CA LYS A 38 32.75 -21.43 -13.81
C LYS A 38 31.81 -21.32 -12.60
N THR A 39 32.04 -22.13 -11.57
CA THR A 39 31.30 -22.01 -10.31
C THR A 39 31.55 -20.62 -9.75
N ILE A 40 30.52 -19.77 -9.77
CA ILE A 40 30.59 -18.42 -9.24
C ILE A 40 30.45 -18.47 -7.73
N THR A 41 31.26 -17.66 -7.05
CA THR A 41 31.25 -17.49 -5.60
C THR A 41 31.18 -16.00 -5.26
N PHE A 42 30.97 -15.66 -3.99
CA PHE A 42 30.98 -14.26 -3.55
C PHE A 42 32.29 -13.51 -3.85
N ALA A 43 33.41 -14.24 -4.00
CA ALA A 43 34.71 -13.65 -4.33
C ALA A 43 34.77 -13.08 -5.76
N ASP A 44 33.87 -13.50 -6.64
CA ASP A 44 33.80 -13.04 -8.03
C ASP A 44 33.04 -11.70 -8.18
N PHE A 45 32.37 -11.24 -7.12
CA PHE A 45 31.63 -9.97 -7.13
C PHE A 45 32.52 -8.82 -6.66
N LYS A 46 32.22 -7.61 -7.16
CA LYS A 46 32.91 -6.39 -6.74
C LYS A 46 32.61 -6.10 -5.27
N LYS A 47 33.67 -6.02 -4.46
CA LYS A 47 33.57 -5.59 -3.06
C LYS A 47 33.25 -4.10 -2.99
N ILE A 48 32.37 -3.75 -2.05
CA ILE A 48 31.91 -2.38 -1.82
C ILE A 48 31.79 -2.11 -0.33
N LYS A 49 31.62 -0.83 0.04
CA LYS A 49 31.15 -0.47 1.37
C LYS A 49 29.66 -0.85 1.48
N GLY A 50 29.28 -1.54 2.55
CA GLY A 50 27.89 -1.88 2.82
C GLY A 50 27.01 -0.68 3.16
N VAL A 51 25.72 -0.95 3.34
CA VAL A 51 24.73 0.06 3.74
C VAL A 51 24.81 0.28 5.25
N ASP A 52 25.32 1.44 5.66
CA ASP A 52 25.43 1.81 7.09
C ASP A 52 24.08 2.26 7.67
N ASN A 53 23.26 2.94 6.85
CA ASN A 53 21.95 3.46 7.24
C ASN A 53 20.93 3.17 6.13
N VAL A 54 19.88 2.45 6.47
CA VAL A 54 18.82 2.04 5.53
C VAL A 54 17.92 3.18 5.08
N GLN A 55 18.05 4.37 5.67
CA GLN A 55 17.35 5.57 5.19
C GLN A 55 18.09 6.23 4.01
N ASP A 56 19.36 5.90 3.80
CA ASP A 56 20.20 6.52 2.77
C ASP A 56 20.19 5.72 1.46
N VAL A 57 19.47 4.60 1.41
CA VAL A 57 19.36 3.76 0.20
C VAL A 57 18.34 4.33 -0.78
N PRO A 58 18.65 4.38 -2.09
CA PRO A 58 17.76 4.98 -3.08
C PRO A 58 16.36 4.35 -3.17
N PHE A 59 16.27 3.02 -3.08
CA PHE A 59 15.00 2.29 -3.06
C PHE A 59 15.16 0.86 -2.52
N GLN A 60 14.06 0.29 -2.04
CA GLN A 60 13.98 -1.11 -1.63
C GLN A 60 13.47 -1.99 -2.77
N LEU A 61 13.85 -3.26 -2.75
CA LEU A 61 13.44 -4.28 -3.73
C LEU A 61 12.74 -5.44 -3.02
N PHE A 62 11.67 -5.94 -3.64
CA PHE A 62 10.86 -7.04 -3.15
C PHE A 62 10.84 -8.19 -4.15
N THR A 63 10.84 -9.43 -3.67
CA THR A 63 10.67 -10.62 -4.50
C THR A 63 9.67 -11.57 -3.85
N LYS A 64 8.94 -12.32 -4.69
CA LYS A 64 8.08 -13.43 -4.27
C LYS A 64 8.72 -14.79 -4.58
N LEU A 65 9.95 -14.81 -5.11
CA LEU A 65 10.64 -16.03 -5.51
C LEU A 65 11.41 -16.61 -4.32
N ASP A 66 11.41 -17.94 -4.20
CA ASP A 66 12.21 -18.64 -3.18
C ASP A 66 13.72 -18.62 -3.45
N SER A 67 14.12 -18.19 -4.64
CA SER A 67 15.51 -17.97 -5.00
C SER A 67 15.63 -16.97 -6.14
N VAL A 68 16.71 -16.19 -6.12
CA VAL A 68 17.00 -15.13 -7.08
C VAL A 68 18.40 -15.30 -7.65
N ARG A 69 18.69 -14.62 -8.76
CA ARG A 69 20.02 -14.66 -9.40
C ARG A 69 20.76 -13.36 -9.19
N PHE A 70 21.97 -13.48 -8.65
CA PHE A 70 22.92 -12.38 -8.51
C PHE A 70 23.92 -12.47 -9.63
N PHE A 71 23.87 -11.53 -10.57
CA PHE A 71 24.78 -11.46 -11.71
C PHE A 71 25.99 -10.60 -11.36
N ILE A 72 27.17 -10.96 -11.89
CA ILE A 72 28.41 -10.20 -11.69
C ILE A 72 28.46 -8.90 -12.52
N ALA A 73 27.59 -8.78 -13.53
CA ALA A 73 27.43 -7.64 -14.42
C ALA A 73 25.95 -7.55 -14.88
N PRO A 74 25.45 -6.37 -15.29
CA PRO A 74 24.07 -6.19 -15.74
C PRO A 74 23.85 -6.71 -17.17
N ASP A 75 24.15 -7.98 -17.41
CA ASP A 75 23.98 -8.69 -18.68
C ASP A 75 23.37 -10.07 -18.42
N LYS A 76 22.32 -10.43 -19.16
CA LYS A 76 21.64 -11.74 -19.04
C LYS A 76 22.56 -12.92 -19.39
N ALA A 77 23.64 -12.68 -20.14
CA ALA A 77 24.67 -13.67 -20.44
C ALA A 77 25.80 -13.73 -19.39
N ALA A 78 25.84 -12.79 -18.43
CA ALA A 78 26.85 -12.78 -17.38
C ALA A 78 26.68 -13.99 -16.44
N ALA A 79 27.80 -14.41 -15.85
CA ALA A 79 27.76 -15.45 -14.85
C ALA A 79 27.02 -14.97 -13.58
N TYR A 80 26.30 -15.88 -12.94
CA TYR A 80 25.48 -15.56 -11.77
C TYR A 80 25.64 -16.57 -10.65
N LEU A 81 25.38 -16.11 -9.44
CA LEU A 81 25.20 -16.92 -8.25
C LEU A 81 23.69 -17.03 -7.95
N LYS A 82 23.19 -18.27 -7.80
CA LYS A 82 21.82 -18.49 -7.36
C LYS A 82 21.75 -18.36 -5.84
N MET A 83 20.96 -17.41 -5.36
CA MET A 83 20.80 -17.08 -3.96
C MET A 83 19.43 -17.57 -3.46
N PRO A 84 19.35 -18.35 -2.37
CA PRO A 84 18.07 -18.60 -1.73
C PRO A 84 17.52 -17.30 -1.16
N TYR A 85 16.22 -17.08 -1.29
CA TYR A 85 15.54 -15.96 -0.65
C TYR A 85 15.30 -16.30 0.82
N ASN A 86 15.71 -15.41 1.72
CA ASN A 86 15.34 -15.46 3.12
C ASN A 86 14.38 -14.32 3.42
N LYS A 87 13.26 -14.61 4.09
CA LYS A 87 12.23 -13.61 4.43
C LYS A 87 12.75 -12.47 5.33
N LEU A 88 13.90 -12.67 5.98
CA LEU A 88 14.54 -11.67 6.82
C LEU A 88 15.59 -10.83 6.05
N ASP A 89 15.91 -11.18 4.81
CA ASP A 89 16.85 -10.43 3.99
C ASP A 89 16.14 -9.23 3.37
N ASN A 90 16.73 -8.05 3.54
CA ASN A 90 16.30 -6.82 2.87
C ASN A 90 17.20 -6.56 1.67
N TYR A 91 16.62 -6.33 0.49
CA TYR A 91 17.36 -5.98 -0.72
C TYR A 91 17.23 -4.49 -1.01
N TYR A 92 18.37 -3.82 -1.09
CA TYR A 92 18.43 -2.38 -1.35
C TYR A 92 19.02 -2.13 -2.73
N GLY A 93 18.25 -1.43 -3.56
CA GLY A 93 18.66 -1.04 -4.91
C GLY A 93 19.33 0.33 -4.93
N PHE A 94 20.32 0.47 -5.80
CA PHE A 94 21.13 1.69 -5.93
C PHE A 94 20.97 2.35 -7.30
N GLU A 95 21.11 1.56 -8.36
CA GLU A 95 20.99 2.03 -9.74
C GLU A 95 20.07 1.13 -10.55
N GLU A 96 19.50 1.70 -11.60
CA GLU A 96 18.69 0.99 -12.58
C GLU A 96 19.41 0.91 -13.92
N PHE A 97 19.46 -0.31 -14.45
CA PHE A 97 19.85 -0.61 -15.82
C PHE A 97 18.60 -1.08 -16.58
N ASP A 98 18.73 -1.43 -17.86
CA ASP A 98 17.59 -1.90 -18.68
C ASP A 98 16.80 -3.02 -17.97
N ASP A 99 17.41 -4.19 -17.86
CA ASP A 99 16.78 -5.39 -17.28
C ASP A 99 17.18 -5.63 -15.82
N PHE A 100 18.00 -4.77 -15.23
CA PHE A 100 18.63 -5.01 -13.92
C PHE A 100 18.46 -3.85 -12.94
N TYR A 101 18.52 -4.19 -11.66
CA TYR A 101 18.88 -3.28 -10.57
C TYR A 101 20.28 -3.63 -10.07
N SER A 102 21.12 -2.65 -9.72
CA SER A 102 22.26 -2.92 -8.84
C SER A 102 21.80 -2.94 -7.40
N ILE A 103 22.37 -3.87 -6.61
CA ILE A 103 22.13 -3.99 -5.18
C ILE A 103 23.45 -4.02 -4.43
N HIS A 104 23.43 -3.48 -3.20
CA HIS A 104 24.50 -3.68 -2.24
C HIS A 104 24.06 -4.75 -1.25
N TYR A 105 24.67 -5.93 -1.32
CA TYR A 105 24.31 -7.08 -0.50
C TYR A 105 25.37 -7.37 0.56
N SER A 106 24.96 -7.34 1.84
CA SER A 106 25.81 -7.68 2.98
C SER A 106 25.80 -9.19 3.21
N ILE A 107 26.94 -9.85 3.00
CA ILE A 107 27.05 -11.30 3.18
C ILE A 107 26.95 -11.63 4.67
N ASN A 108 26.04 -12.52 5.05
CA ASN A 108 25.77 -12.90 6.45
C ASN A 108 25.50 -11.67 7.35
N ASN A 109 24.80 -10.66 6.82
CA ASN A 109 24.48 -9.41 7.53
C ASN A 109 25.72 -8.66 8.08
N THR A 110 26.88 -8.86 7.46
CA THR A 110 28.13 -8.19 7.84
C THR A 110 28.40 -7.02 6.88
N ILE A 111 28.14 -5.79 7.31
CA ILE A 111 28.24 -4.57 6.48
C ILE A 111 29.65 -4.40 5.88
N SER A 112 30.72 -4.72 6.63
CA SER A 112 32.11 -4.67 6.15
C SER A 112 32.45 -5.73 5.10
N ASN A 113 31.54 -6.69 4.88
CA ASN A 113 31.66 -7.75 3.89
C ASN A 113 30.47 -7.68 2.91
N SER A 114 30.44 -6.59 2.14
CA SER A 114 29.38 -6.34 1.16
C SER A 114 29.89 -6.42 -0.27
N ILE A 115 29.00 -6.86 -1.15
CA ILE A 115 29.24 -6.95 -2.59
C ILE A 115 28.21 -6.15 -3.38
N GLU A 116 28.62 -5.66 -4.54
CA GLU A 116 27.72 -5.20 -5.57
C GLU A 116 27.30 -6.40 -6.42
N ALA A 117 26.00 -6.59 -6.56
CA ALA A 117 25.42 -7.60 -7.45
C ALA A 117 24.33 -6.96 -8.31
N PHE A 118 24.05 -7.56 -9.46
CA PHE A 118 22.98 -7.15 -10.35
C PHE A 118 21.85 -8.16 -10.29
N VAL A 119 20.61 -7.72 -10.12
CA VAL A 119 19.43 -8.58 -10.04
C VAL A 119 18.42 -8.19 -11.11
N LEU A 120 17.69 -9.17 -11.63
CA LEU A 120 16.75 -8.94 -12.73
C LEU A 120 15.48 -8.23 -12.24
N LYS A 121 14.98 -7.26 -13.00
CA LYS A 121 13.66 -6.64 -12.78
C LYS A 121 12.49 -7.62 -12.97
N SER A 122 12.73 -8.76 -13.61
CA SER A 122 11.73 -9.84 -13.68
C SER A 122 11.65 -10.69 -12.41
N GLU A 123 12.66 -10.59 -11.53
CA GLU A 123 12.73 -11.33 -10.26
C GLU A 123 12.41 -10.44 -9.05
N PHE A 124 12.60 -9.13 -9.22
CA PHE A 124 12.39 -8.13 -8.19
C PHE A 124 11.47 -7.02 -8.66
N THR A 125 10.71 -6.46 -7.72
CA THR A 125 9.91 -5.26 -7.93
C THR A 125 10.40 -4.19 -6.97
N ALA A 126 10.71 -3.00 -7.49
CA ALA A 126 11.07 -1.87 -6.65
C ALA A 126 9.88 -1.34 -5.85
N ALA A 127 10.13 -0.79 -4.65
CA ALA A 127 9.11 -0.28 -3.75
C ALA A 127 8.14 0.69 -4.42
N PHE A 128 8.66 1.60 -5.26
CA PHE A 128 7.84 2.59 -5.99
C PHE A 128 7.00 1.97 -7.12
N GLU A 129 7.26 0.72 -7.52
CA GLU A 129 6.54 -0.01 -8.58
C GLU A 129 5.55 -1.05 -8.07
N LEU A 130 5.49 -1.27 -6.74
CA LEU A 130 4.56 -2.20 -6.14
C LEU A 130 3.11 -1.87 -6.52
N THR A 131 2.29 -2.91 -6.62
CA THR A 131 0.85 -2.86 -6.92
C THR A 131 0.08 -3.72 -5.92
N LEU A 132 -1.26 -3.61 -5.90
CA LEU A 132 -2.12 -4.52 -5.12
C LEU A 132 -2.40 -5.85 -5.83
N GLN A 133 -1.79 -6.08 -6.99
CA GLN A 133 -2.04 -7.28 -7.77
C GLN A 133 -1.57 -8.54 -7.03
N GLY A 134 -2.50 -9.48 -6.84
CA GLY A 134 -2.25 -10.73 -6.12
C GLY A 134 -2.04 -10.55 -4.62
N VAL A 135 -2.48 -9.42 -4.06
CA VAL A 135 -2.53 -9.16 -2.62
C VAL A 135 -3.93 -9.51 -2.10
N ASP A 136 -4.03 -10.14 -0.93
CA ASP A 136 -5.32 -10.44 -0.32
C ASP A 136 -5.91 -9.20 0.36
N LEU A 137 -6.75 -8.46 -0.36
CA LEU A 137 -7.39 -7.26 0.18
C LEU A 137 -8.39 -7.55 1.29
N TYR A 138 -8.88 -8.78 1.40
CA TYR A 138 -9.81 -9.16 2.46
C TYR A 138 -9.12 -9.35 3.81
N GLU A 139 -7.79 -9.47 3.83
CA GLU A 139 -7.04 -9.68 5.06
C GLU A 139 -7.19 -8.47 6.00
N ILE A 140 -7.62 -8.77 7.23
CA ILE A 140 -7.72 -7.78 8.30
C ILE A 140 -7.02 -8.31 9.54
N ARG A 141 -6.41 -7.43 10.32
CA ARG A 141 -5.80 -7.79 11.59
C ARG A 141 -6.85 -7.97 12.69
N SER A 142 -7.85 -7.10 12.69
CA SER A 142 -8.92 -7.10 13.69
C SER A 142 -10.12 -6.30 13.19
N SER A 143 -11.24 -6.48 13.87
CA SER A 143 -12.42 -5.65 13.69
C SER A 143 -13.14 -5.43 15.01
N THR A 144 -13.92 -4.37 15.10
CA THR A 144 -14.90 -4.16 16.16
C THR A 144 -16.23 -3.81 15.50
N PHE A 145 -17.29 -4.53 15.84
CA PHE A 145 -18.61 -4.30 15.27
C PHE A 145 -19.64 -4.21 16.39
N LYS A 146 -20.34 -3.06 16.49
CA LYS A 146 -21.29 -2.76 17.57
C LYS A 146 -20.72 -3.15 18.94
N GLU A 147 -19.56 -2.58 19.27
CA GLU A 147 -18.80 -2.80 20.52
C GLU A 147 -18.19 -4.21 20.71
N SER A 148 -18.44 -5.16 19.81
CA SER A 148 -17.86 -6.50 19.88
C SER A 148 -16.57 -6.60 19.06
N SER A 149 -15.43 -6.70 19.74
CA SER A 149 -14.12 -6.85 19.11
C SER A 149 -13.80 -8.30 18.74
N ASP A 150 -13.26 -8.48 17.54
CA ASP A 150 -12.86 -9.76 16.97
C ASP A 150 -11.40 -9.68 16.50
N PHE A 151 -10.54 -10.37 17.23
CA PHE A 151 -9.11 -10.51 16.91
C PHE A 151 -8.78 -11.88 16.32
N LYS A 152 -9.77 -12.75 16.11
CA LYS A 152 -9.56 -14.12 15.62
C LYS A 152 -9.86 -14.22 14.14
N ASN A 153 -10.98 -13.66 13.69
CA ASN A 153 -11.34 -13.67 12.27
C ASN A 153 -10.53 -12.60 11.52
N LYS A 154 -9.67 -13.04 10.61
CA LYS A 154 -8.74 -12.19 9.85
C LYS A 154 -9.24 -11.82 8.46
N SER A 155 -10.56 -11.80 8.26
CA SER A 155 -11.15 -11.52 6.95
C SER A 155 -12.30 -10.51 7.01
N PHE A 156 -12.29 -9.53 6.10
CA PHE A 156 -13.33 -8.53 5.91
C PHE A 156 -14.66 -9.10 5.38
N ASN A 157 -14.67 -10.34 4.88
CA ASN A 157 -15.84 -11.03 4.32
C ASN A 157 -17.08 -11.02 5.22
N LYS A 158 -16.89 -10.88 6.54
CA LYS A 158 -18.01 -10.75 7.49
C LYS A 158 -18.84 -9.49 7.24
N PHE A 159 -18.20 -8.37 6.87
CA PHE A 159 -18.80 -7.04 6.78
C PHE A 159 -19.12 -6.62 5.35
N GLY A 160 -18.40 -7.15 4.36
CA GLY A 160 -18.52 -6.67 2.99
C GLY A 160 -17.59 -7.35 2.01
N THR A 161 -17.41 -6.70 0.86
CA THR A 161 -16.41 -7.03 -0.15
C THR A 161 -15.45 -5.88 -0.33
N ILE A 162 -14.23 -6.19 -0.75
CA ILE A 162 -13.20 -5.21 -1.08
C ILE A 162 -12.49 -5.68 -2.35
N ALA A 163 -12.28 -4.77 -3.28
CA ALA A 163 -11.62 -5.05 -4.54
C ALA A 163 -10.75 -3.88 -4.99
N GLU A 164 -9.68 -4.17 -5.71
CA GLU A 164 -8.97 -3.18 -6.51
C GLU A 164 -9.83 -2.83 -7.74
N VAL A 165 -9.95 -1.55 -8.04
CA VAL A 165 -10.67 -1.02 -9.20
C VAL A 165 -9.74 -0.19 -10.07
N SER A 166 -10.13 0.03 -11.33
CA SER A 166 -9.36 0.89 -12.21
C SER A 166 -9.44 2.37 -11.80
N GLU A 167 -8.40 3.14 -12.13
CA GLU A 167 -8.42 4.61 -11.98
C GLU A 167 -9.61 5.23 -12.72
N GLN A 168 -9.97 4.68 -13.89
CA GLN A 168 -11.11 5.13 -14.67
C GLN A 168 -12.43 4.96 -13.91
N GLU A 169 -12.66 3.80 -13.30
CA GLU A 169 -13.84 3.55 -12.46
C GLU A 169 -13.88 4.47 -11.25
N PHE A 170 -12.75 4.61 -10.54
CA PHE A 170 -12.63 5.51 -9.39
C PHE A 170 -12.98 6.96 -9.77
N LYS A 171 -12.39 7.47 -10.84
CA LYS A 171 -12.67 8.84 -11.32
C LYS A 171 -14.12 9.02 -11.78
N ALA A 172 -14.68 8.05 -12.50
CA ALA A 172 -16.08 8.11 -12.93
C ALA A 172 -17.03 8.22 -11.74
N ASN A 173 -16.78 7.44 -10.69
CA ASN A 173 -17.60 7.39 -9.48
C ASN A 173 -17.40 8.60 -8.55
N SER A 174 -16.25 9.28 -8.61
CA SER A 174 -16.00 10.49 -7.80
C SER A 174 -16.97 11.64 -8.08
N ASN A 175 -17.54 11.70 -9.29
CA ASN A 175 -18.53 12.69 -9.69
C ASN A 175 -19.93 12.43 -9.10
N SER A 176 -20.19 11.20 -8.66
CA SER A 176 -21.45 10.74 -8.06
C SER A 176 -21.33 10.55 -6.54
N ARG A 177 -20.38 11.24 -5.91
CA ARG A 177 -20.23 11.21 -4.44
C ARG A 177 -21.51 11.69 -3.73
N THR A 178 -21.91 10.97 -2.68
CA THR A 178 -23.10 11.26 -1.86
C THR A 178 -22.77 11.86 -0.50
N GLY A 179 -21.50 11.80 -0.10
CA GLY A 179 -21.00 12.43 1.12
C GLY A 179 -21.10 13.95 1.06
N GLU A 180 -21.27 14.56 2.22
CA GLU A 180 -21.21 16.00 2.39
C GLU A 180 -19.82 16.53 2.01
N THR A 181 -19.78 17.67 1.32
CA THR A 181 -18.55 18.42 1.10
C THR A 181 -18.43 19.52 2.15
N LEU A 182 -17.30 19.55 2.87
CA LEU A 182 -17.01 20.64 3.81
C LEU A 182 -16.79 21.96 3.07
N VAL A 183 -17.49 23.02 3.47
CA VAL A 183 -17.44 24.34 2.83
C VAL A 183 -16.81 25.35 3.79
N LYS A 184 -15.88 26.18 3.31
CA LYS A 184 -15.26 27.22 4.14
C LYS A 184 -16.32 28.23 4.62
N ASN A 185 -16.44 28.38 5.94
CA ASN A 185 -17.21 29.44 6.56
C ASN A 185 -16.42 30.77 6.48
N PRO A 186 -16.92 31.80 5.79
CA PRO A 186 -16.21 33.09 5.63
C PRO A 186 -16.05 33.88 6.94
N ASN A 187 -16.81 33.53 7.97
CA ASN A 187 -16.74 34.15 9.29
C ASN A 187 -15.56 33.60 10.11
N ILE A 188 -14.93 32.49 9.67
CA ILE A 188 -13.74 31.92 10.30
C ILE A 188 -12.49 32.55 9.71
N LYS A 189 -11.69 33.20 10.55
CA LYS A 189 -10.47 33.90 10.15
C LYS A 189 -9.30 33.57 11.08
N ARG A 190 -8.09 33.68 10.56
CA ARG A 190 -6.86 33.60 11.37
C ARG A 190 -6.48 35.00 11.84
N GLN A 191 -6.38 35.21 13.15
CA GLN A 191 -5.96 36.48 13.78
C GLN A 191 -5.07 36.18 15.00
N ASP A 192 -3.93 36.85 15.12
CA ASP A 192 -3.01 36.72 16.26
C ASP A 192 -2.68 35.25 16.61
N ASN A 193 -2.38 34.46 15.57
CA ASN A 193 -2.17 33.01 15.62
C ASN A 193 -3.35 32.15 16.10
N ASN A 194 -4.53 32.73 16.33
CA ASN A 194 -5.75 32.02 16.70
C ASN A 194 -6.74 31.95 15.54
N TRP A 195 -7.55 30.89 15.54
CA TRP A 195 -8.77 30.84 14.72
C TRP A 195 -9.90 31.55 15.48
N VAL A 196 -10.55 32.48 14.79
CA VAL A 196 -11.62 33.31 15.36
C VAL A 196 -12.85 33.26 14.47
N TYR A 197 -14.01 33.17 15.11
CA TYR A 197 -15.31 33.39 14.48
C TYR A 197 -15.70 34.85 14.62
N ILE A 198 -16.14 35.48 13.53
CA ILE A 198 -16.57 36.88 13.52
C ILE A 198 -17.92 37.00 12.82
N GLU A 199 -18.95 37.39 13.56
CA GLU A 199 -20.29 37.68 13.04
C GLU A 199 -20.90 38.85 13.81
N ASN A 200 -21.42 39.87 13.10
CA ASN A 200 -22.11 41.02 13.70
C ASN A 200 -21.34 41.66 14.88
N ASP A 201 -20.05 41.93 14.68
CA ASP A 201 -19.10 42.47 15.69
C ASP A 201 -18.85 41.59 16.93
N ILE A 202 -19.45 40.40 16.99
CA ILE A 202 -19.13 39.37 17.98
C ILE A 202 -17.91 38.60 17.49
N LYS A 203 -16.86 38.56 18.31
CA LYS A 203 -15.64 37.79 18.09
C LYS A 203 -15.53 36.69 19.12
N GLU A 204 -15.50 35.45 18.65
CA GLU A 204 -15.28 34.27 19.50
C GLU A 204 -13.97 33.59 19.11
N VAL A 205 -13.13 33.30 20.11
CA VAL A 205 -11.88 32.57 19.91
C VAL A 205 -12.19 31.08 19.95
N ILE A 206 -11.74 30.36 18.93
CA ILE A 206 -11.93 28.91 18.84
C ILE A 206 -10.82 28.23 19.63
N THR A 207 -11.17 27.73 20.81
CA THR A 207 -10.27 26.92 21.65
C THR A 207 -10.08 25.55 21.01
N GLN A 208 -8.85 25.27 20.57
CA GLN A 208 -8.46 24.04 19.87
C GLN A 208 -8.29 22.88 20.86
N HIS A 209 -8.38 21.63 20.37
CA HIS A 209 -8.08 20.45 21.17
C HIS A 209 -6.59 20.47 21.52
N GLU A 210 -6.33 20.32 22.81
CA GLU A 210 -5.02 20.26 23.43
C GLU A 210 -3.98 21.28 22.91
N ASN A 211 -3.88 22.38 23.66
CA ASN A 211 -2.70 23.23 23.75
C ASN A 211 -1.54 22.43 24.41
N ILE A 212 -1.19 21.25 23.91
CA ILE A 212 0.03 20.55 24.31
C ILE A 212 1.17 21.33 23.67
N SER A 213 1.84 22.16 24.47
CA SER A 213 3.22 22.53 24.16
C SER A 213 4.02 21.24 24.11
N THR A 214 4.40 20.84 22.91
CA THR A 214 5.49 19.87 22.73
C THR A 214 6.82 20.58 22.98
N GLU A 215 7.92 19.84 23.15
CA GLU A 215 9.25 20.44 23.32
C GLU A 215 9.70 21.25 22.08
N THR A 216 9.02 21.08 20.93
CA THR A 216 9.39 21.67 19.65
C THR A 216 8.46 22.78 19.12
N GLY A 217 7.25 22.96 19.66
CA GLY A 217 6.37 24.07 19.29
C GLY A 217 4.85 23.79 19.40
N PRO A 218 4.00 24.78 19.10
CA PRO A 218 2.54 24.61 19.13
C PRO A 218 2.03 23.80 17.92
N LEU A 219 1.01 22.96 18.13
CA LEU A 219 0.31 22.23 17.06
C LEU A 219 -0.20 23.19 15.97
N ALA A 220 0.01 22.83 14.71
CA ALA A 220 -0.45 23.60 13.56
C ALA A 220 -1.88 23.20 13.18
N ASN A 221 -2.84 24.02 13.59
CA ASN A 221 -4.24 23.83 13.24
C ASN A 221 -4.59 24.49 11.91
N GLU A 222 -5.08 23.69 10.97
CA GLU A 222 -5.55 24.13 9.65
C GLU A 222 -7.07 24.03 9.60
N TYR A 223 -7.75 25.17 9.43
CA TYR A 223 -9.18 25.14 9.18
C TYR A 223 -9.47 24.32 7.91
N VAL A 224 -10.41 23.37 7.96
CA VAL A 224 -10.79 22.51 6.82
C VAL A 224 -12.06 23.05 6.18
N GLY A 225 -13.10 23.28 6.95
CA GLY A 225 -14.39 23.79 6.50
C GLY A 225 -15.49 23.49 7.50
N GLN A 226 -16.73 23.80 7.16
CA GLN A 226 -17.93 23.56 7.95
C GLN A 226 -18.69 22.35 7.40
N SER A 227 -19.15 21.48 8.29
CA SER A 227 -20.24 20.55 8.01
C SER A 227 -21.57 21.24 8.32
N SER A 228 -22.39 21.42 7.29
CA SER A 228 -23.78 21.85 7.39
C SER A 228 -24.64 20.82 8.11
N TYR A 229 -24.40 19.52 7.88
CA TYR A 229 -25.17 18.46 8.52
C TYR A 229 -24.95 18.40 10.04
N LEU A 230 -23.69 18.43 10.47
CA LEU A 230 -23.32 18.42 11.88
C LEU A 230 -23.47 19.80 12.53
N ASN A 231 -23.53 20.86 11.72
CA ASN A 231 -23.45 22.26 12.14
C ASN A 231 -22.19 22.50 13.01
N MET A 232 -21.05 22.07 12.49
CA MET A 232 -19.75 22.12 13.17
C MET A 232 -18.65 22.54 12.18
N GLU A 233 -17.71 23.32 12.69
CA GLU A 233 -16.46 23.67 12.03
C GLU A 233 -15.46 22.53 12.20
N VAL A 234 -14.70 22.22 11.15
CA VAL A 234 -13.72 21.13 11.12
C VAL A 234 -12.33 21.71 11.00
N PHE A 235 -11.45 21.29 11.88
CA PHE A 235 -10.03 21.64 11.88
C PHE A 235 -9.19 20.39 11.70
N LYS A 236 -8.12 20.48 10.92
CA LYS A 236 -7.06 19.48 10.84
C LYS A 236 -6.00 19.88 11.85
N GLU A 237 -5.70 19.00 12.77
CA GLU A 237 -4.69 19.17 13.80
C GLU A 237 -3.47 18.34 13.40
N ASN A 238 -2.30 18.98 13.39
CA ASN A 238 -1.04 18.33 13.07
C ASN A 238 0.00 18.67 14.13
N SER A 239 0.80 17.69 14.51
CA SER A 239 2.01 17.87 15.31
C SER A 239 3.23 17.71 14.42
N ASP A 240 4.27 18.52 14.65
CA ASP A 240 5.58 18.30 14.04
C ASP A 240 6.27 17.03 14.59
N GLU A 241 5.79 16.50 15.73
CA GLU A 241 6.37 15.32 16.42
C GLU A 241 5.62 14.01 16.13
N VAL A 242 4.36 14.08 15.69
CA VAL A 242 3.52 12.89 15.46
C VAL A 242 3.01 12.92 14.02
N ALA A 243 3.30 11.85 13.27
CA ALA A 243 2.79 11.68 11.90
C ALA A 243 1.26 11.56 11.83
N ASP A 244 0.61 11.37 12.97
CA ASP A 244 -0.83 11.17 13.06
C ASP A 244 -1.56 12.50 12.82
N THR A 245 -2.30 12.55 11.72
CA THR A 245 -3.23 13.64 11.42
C THR A 245 -4.55 13.39 12.14
N PHE A 246 -5.04 14.39 12.87
CA PHE A 246 -6.35 14.34 13.51
C PHE A 246 -7.29 15.42 12.95
N TYR A 247 -8.59 15.15 12.95
CA TYR A 247 -9.63 16.12 12.58
C TYR A 247 -10.59 16.32 13.74
N SER A 248 -10.65 17.54 14.24
CA SER A 248 -11.51 17.94 15.34
C SER A 248 -12.71 18.74 14.85
N PHE A 249 -13.84 18.58 15.55
CA PHE A 249 -15.10 19.23 15.22
C PHE A 249 -15.51 20.19 16.32
N TYR A 250 -15.85 21.42 15.93
CA TYR A 250 -16.09 22.53 16.83
C TYR A 250 -17.46 23.15 16.58
N ASN A 251 -18.22 23.37 17.64
CA ASN A 251 -19.45 24.14 17.58
C ASN A 251 -19.17 25.56 18.07
N ILE A 252 -19.44 26.57 17.24
CA ILE A 252 -19.19 27.98 17.58
C ILE A 252 -20.02 28.43 18.79
N LYS A 253 -21.27 27.98 18.92
CA LYS A 253 -22.23 28.52 19.91
C LYS A 253 -22.18 27.84 21.29
N ASN A 254 -21.50 26.70 21.42
CA ASN A 254 -21.40 25.94 22.66
C ASN A 254 -19.94 25.63 22.97
N ALA A 255 -19.58 25.52 24.27
CA ALA A 255 -18.27 25.03 24.68
C ALA A 255 -17.89 23.75 23.91
N VAL A 256 -16.59 23.61 23.63
CA VAL A 256 -16.04 22.60 22.72
C VAL A 256 -16.64 21.22 22.99
N VAL A 257 -17.32 20.66 21.99
CA VAL A 257 -17.77 19.27 22.04
C VAL A 257 -16.62 18.42 21.52
N PHE A 258 -15.61 18.19 22.36
CA PHE A 258 -14.42 17.38 22.05
C PHE A 258 -14.73 15.89 21.77
N GLU A 259 -15.99 15.48 21.84
CA GLU A 259 -16.40 14.08 21.67
C GLU A 259 -16.52 13.65 20.19
N LEU A 260 -16.22 14.54 19.23
CA LEU A 260 -16.27 14.22 17.80
C LEU A 260 -14.94 14.54 17.13
N GLY A 261 -14.22 13.48 16.73
CA GLY A 261 -12.96 13.61 16.00
C GLY A 261 -12.60 12.34 15.21
N THR A 262 -11.74 12.49 14.21
CA THR A 262 -11.38 11.42 13.27
C THR A 262 -9.88 11.40 12.98
N GLU A 263 -9.27 10.21 12.91
CA GLU A 263 -7.83 10.02 12.58
C GLU A 263 -7.54 10.11 11.07
N GLY A 264 -8.56 10.45 10.27
CA GLY A 264 -8.47 10.61 8.82
C GLY A 264 -9.51 11.62 8.36
N TYR A 265 -9.44 12.04 7.10
CA TYR A 265 -10.37 13.04 6.59
C TYR A 265 -11.82 12.56 6.72
N PRO A 266 -12.70 13.34 7.35
CA PRO A 266 -14.04 12.87 7.65
C PRO A 266 -14.91 12.81 6.40
N GLN A 267 -15.53 11.65 6.21
CA GLN A 267 -16.52 11.35 5.18
C GLN A 267 -17.89 11.32 5.86
N ILE A 268 -18.63 12.41 5.75
CA ILE A 268 -19.93 12.57 6.39
C ILE A 268 -21.02 12.13 5.42
N LEU A 269 -21.85 11.17 5.82
CA LEU A 269 -22.97 10.68 5.02
C LEU A 269 -24.29 11.00 5.74
N PRO A 270 -24.93 12.16 5.43
CA PRO A 270 -26.15 12.61 6.11
C PRO A 270 -27.29 11.59 6.08
N ALA A 271 -27.48 10.89 4.95
CA ALA A 271 -28.55 9.91 4.76
C ALA A 271 -28.54 8.76 5.80
N LYS A 272 -27.39 8.49 6.40
CA LYS A 272 -27.20 7.44 7.41
C LYS A 272 -26.81 8.00 8.79
N SER A 273 -26.67 9.31 8.92
CA SER A 273 -26.05 9.95 10.06
C SER A 273 -24.65 9.41 10.34
N TRP A 274 -23.86 9.10 9.32
CA TRP A 274 -22.52 8.54 9.53
C TRP A 274 -21.43 9.59 9.45
N VAL A 275 -20.42 9.41 10.29
CA VAL A 275 -19.09 10.02 10.17
C VAL A 275 -18.12 8.86 10.00
N THR A 276 -17.55 8.77 8.80
CA THR A 276 -16.61 7.71 8.40
C THR A 276 -15.22 8.29 8.21
N TYR A 277 -14.18 7.52 8.45
CA TYR A 277 -12.84 7.85 7.99
C TYR A 277 -12.06 6.59 7.64
N ILE A 278 -11.02 6.80 6.82
CA ILE A 278 -9.97 5.82 6.59
C ILE A 278 -8.63 6.52 6.86
N SER A 279 -7.74 5.86 7.60
CA SER A 279 -6.44 6.41 8.00
C SER A 279 -5.35 5.34 7.94
N SER A 280 -4.14 5.75 7.59
CA SER A 280 -2.96 4.90 7.72
C SER A 280 -2.59 4.81 9.19
N ASN A 281 -2.41 3.61 9.74
CA ASN A 281 -1.93 3.44 11.11
C ASN A 281 -0.39 3.30 11.15
N ASN A 282 0.22 3.36 12.34
CA ASN A 282 1.68 3.26 12.49
C ASN A 282 2.23 1.81 12.50
N ASP A 283 1.34 0.81 12.43
CA ASP A 283 1.71 -0.61 12.58
C ASP A 283 1.58 -1.35 11.24
N VAL A 284 0.36 -1.72 10.84
CA VAL A 284 0.10 -2.45 9.58
C VAL A 284 -1.12 -1.89 8.88
N GLY A 285 -0.92 -1.38 7.66
CA GLY A 285 -1.97 -0.93 6.75
C GLY A 285 -2.84 0.23 7.26
N SER A 286 -4.16 0.12 7.12
CA SER A 286 -5.12 1.21 7.30
C SER A 286 -6.29 0.86 8.21
N ASN A 287 -6.72 1.81 9.04
CA ASN A 287 -7.97 1.75 9.80
C ASN A 287 -9.13 2.26 8.95
N PHE A 288 -10.25 1.55 8.92
CA PHE A 288 -11.52 2.00 8.35
C PHE A 288 -12.58 2.01 9.44
N VAL A 289 -13.18 3.17 9.68
CA VAL A 289 -14.10 3.39 10.81
C VAL A 289 -15.38 4.03 10.34
N ILE A 290 -16.52 3.49 10.80
CA ILE A 290 -17.85 4.04 10.61
C ILE A 290 -18.44 4.28 12.01
N ALA A 291 -18.76 5.54 12.29
CA ALA A 291 -19.49 5.94 13.49
C ALA A 291 -20.82 6.58 13.12
N LYS A 292 -21.84 6.38 13.97
CA LYS A 292 -23.13 7.05 13.88
C LYS A 292 -23.11 8.31 14.73
N TYR A 293 -23.41 9.44 14.12
CA TYR A 293 -23.65 10.68 14.82
C TYR A 293 -25.06 10.70 15.42
N LEU A 294 -25.15 11.09 16.69
CA LEU A 294 -26.40 11.22 17.44
C LEU A 294 -26.66 12.71 17.72
N PRO A 295 -27.50 13.40 16.91
CA PRO A 295 -27.70 14.85 17.04
C PRO A 295 -28.22 15.31 18.41
N GLN A 296 -29.01 14.47 19.08
CA GLN A 296 -29.61 14.78 20.39
C GLN A 296 -28.56 14.91 21.49
N THR A 297 -27.59 14.01 21.50
CA THR A 297 -26.51 13.97 22.50
C THR A 297 -25.23 14.62 22.00
N LYS A 298 -25.15 14.93 20.70
CA LYS A 298 -23.95 15.38 19.97
C LYS A 298 -22.77 14.40 20.09
N LYS A 299 -23.06 13.11 20.30
CA LYS A 299 -22.07 12.03 20.46
C LYS A 299 -21.93 11.18 19.21
N GLN A 300 -20.86 10.39 19.16
CA GLN A 300 -20.67 9.30 18.20
C GLN A 300 -20.86 7.93 18.86
N GLU A 301 -21.48 7.02 18.12
CA GLU A 301 -21.55 5.59 18.44
C GLU A 301 -20.74 4.82 17.39
N ASN A 302 -19.67 4.13 17.80
CA ASN A 302 -18.83 3.36 16.89
C ASN A 302 -19.59 2.12 16.38
N LEU A 303 -19.87 2.10 15.08
CA LEU A 303 -20.61 1.00 14.46
C LEU A 303 -19.67 -0.10 13.95
N LEU A 304 -18.60 0.31 13.26
CA LEU A 304 -17.62 -0.60 12.66
C LEU A 304 -16.22 0.00 12.72
N TYR A 305 -15.25 -0.81 13.13
CA TYR A 305 -13.82 -0.59 12.99
C TYR A 305 -13.23 -1.80 12.27
N VAL A 306 -12.36 -1.57 11.29
CA VAL A 306 -11.61 -2.60 10.57
C VAL A 306 -10.16 -2.15 10.42
N ASN A 307 -9.22 -3.04 10.75
CA ASN A 307 -7.79 -2.83 10.53
C ASN A 307 -7.35 -3.64 9.31
N PHE A 308 -7.28 -3.02 8.13
CA PHE A 308 -6.74 -3.62 6.91
C PHE A 308 -5.23 -3.67 6.96
N THR A 309 -4.61 -4.76 6.50
CA THR A 309 -3.16 -4.96 6.62
C THR A 309 -2.39 -4.56 5.38
N ASN A 310 -3.01 -4.56 4.21
CA ASN A 310 -2.27 -4.68 2.95
C ASN A 310 -2.09 -3.38 2.14
N PHE A 311 -2.63 -2.26 2.64
CA PHE A 311 -2.52 -0.96 1.97
C PHE A 311 -2.55 0.22 2.97
N LYS A 312 -2.04 1.36 2.53
CA LYS A 312 -2.04 2.66 3.22
C LYS A 312 -2.91 3.65 2.44
N ILE A 313 -3.68 4.51 3.11
CA ILE A 313 -4.41 5.59 2.42
C ILE A 313 -3.41 6.57 1.80
N ALA A 314 -3.70 7.07 0.61
CA ALA A 314 -2.87 8.12 0.03
C ALA A 314 -3.12 9.46 0.74
N ASP A 315 -2.05 10.21 1.05
CA ASP A 315 -1.95 11.39 1.94
C ASP A 315 -2.80 12.65 1.60
N ASP A 316 -3.84 12.54 0.76
CA ASP A 316 -4.67 13.67 0.37
C ASP A 316 -6.11 13.55 0.91
N LYS A 317 -6.60 14.69 1.41
CA LYS A 317 -7.87 14.93 2.10
C LYS A 317 -9.11 14.52 1.28
N LYS A 318 -9.00 14.28 -0.02
CA LYS A 318 -10.15 13.98 -0.91
C LYS A 318 -10.08 12.64 -1.61
N LYS A 319 -9.17 11.77 -1.17
CA LYS A 319 -8.89 10.49 -1.83
C LYS A 319 -9.78 9.35 -1.39
N ALA A 320 -10.85 9.63 -0.66
CA ALA A 320 -11.90 8.66 -0.36
C ALA A 320 -13.29 9.32 -0.40
N PHE A 321 -14.32 8.54 -0.70
CA PHE A 321 -15.71 9.03 -0.76
C PHE A 321 -16.72 7.89 -0.78
N TRP A 322 -17.94 8.19 -0.33
CA TRP A 322 -19.13 7.36 -0.54
C TRP A 322 -19.80 7.72 -1.88
N THR A 323 -20.29 6.73 -2.63
CA THR A 323 -21.15 6.95 -3.82
C THR A 323 -22.63 6.68 -3.56
N ASP A 324 -22.93 5.97 -2.49
CA ASP A 324 -24.28 5.60 -2.06
C ASP A 324 -24.23 5.29 -0.54
N ASN A 325 -25.06 4.36 -0.06
CA ASN A 325 -25.20 4.02 1.34
C ASN A 325 -24.29 2.87 1.81
N ASP A 326 -23.60 2.21 0.90
CA ASP A 326 -22.88 0.97 1.15
C ASP A 326 -21.58 0.82 0.33
N THR A 327 -21.32 1.72 -0.61
CA THR A 327 -20.14 1.73 -1.47
C THR A 327 -19.20 2.88 -1.14
N PHE A 328 -17.98 2.54 -0.73
CA PHE A 328 -16.89 3.46 -0.41
C PHE A 328 -15.70 3.24 -1.32
N TYR A 329 -15.14 4.31 -1.88
CA TYR A 329 -13.93 4.27 -2.69
C TYR A 329 -12.78 4.93 -1.95
N ALA A 330 -11.56 4.44 -2.17
CA ALA A 330 -10.34 5.09 -1.70
C ALA A 330 -9.17 4.91 -2.69
N GLU A 331 -8.34 5.93 -2.83
CA GLU A 331 -7.02 5.84 -3.47
C GLU A 331 -5.98 5.53 -2.39
N VAL A 332 -5.20 4.48 -2.64
CA VAL A 332 -4.31 3.86 -1.65
C VAL A 332 -2.94 3.57 -2.26
N TYR A 333 -1.99 3.26 -1.39
CA TYR A 333 -0.68 2.74 -1.73
C TYR A 333 -0.52 1.31 -1.20
N PRO A 334 0.13 0.39 -1.93
CA PRO A 334 0.52 -0.90 -1.36
C PRO A 334 1.36 -0.72 -0.09
N LEU A 335 1.18 -1.60 0.90
CA LEU A 335 1.75 -1.46 2.24
C LEU A 335 3.25 -1.07 2.27
N ASN A 336 4.06 -1.76 1.48
CA ASN A 336 5.51 -1.60 1.47
C ASN A 336 6.02 -0.67 0.36
N SER A 337 5.12 0.06 -0.31
CA SER A 337 5.52 0.99 -1.36
C SER A 337 6.16 2.24 -0.75
N ALA A 338 7.20 2.76 -1.39
CA ALA A 338 7.93 3.96 -0.98
C ALA A 338 8.30 4.78 -2.21
N SER A 339 8.32 6.10 -2.10
CA SER A 339 8.89 6.95 -3.15
C SER A 339 10.40 6.78 -3.19
N ALA A 340 11.00 7.01 -4.35
CA ALA A 340 12.44 7.06 -4.52
C ALA A 340 12.85 8.39 -5.16
N ASN A 341 14.15 8.70 -5.22
CA ASN A 341 14.64 9.93 -5.83
C ASN A 341 14.09 10.11 -7.26
N GLY A 342 13.25 11.12 -7.47
CA GLY A 342 12.60 11.40 -8.75
C GLY A 342 11.43 10.49 -9.13
N LYS A 343 11.04 9.52 -8.29
CA LYS A 343 9.96 8.56 -8.55
C LYS A 343 8.92 8.53 -7.44
N LYS A 344 7.64 8.63 -7.82
CA LYS A 344 6.52 8.51 -6.90
C LYS A 344 6.07 7.05 -6.79
N GLN A 345 5.47 6.70 -5.65
CA GLN A 345 4.77 5.43 -5.49
C GLN A 345 3.65 5.32 -6.53
N LYS A 346 3.42 4.11 -7.04
CA LYS A 346 2.22 3.81 -7.80
C LYS A 346 1.00 3.80 -6.88
N THR A 347 0.01 4.61 -7.23
CA THR A 347 -1.30 4.60 -6.60
C THR A 347 -2.08 3.37 -7.06
N ALA A 348 -2.95 2.88 -6.21
CA ALA A 348 -4.00 1.91 -6.53
C ALA A 348 -5.34 2.46 -6.03
N TYR A 349 -6.43 1.89 -6.50
CA TYR A 349 -7.78 2.33 -6.13
C TYR A 349 -8.56 1.14 -5.62
N ILE A 350 -9.24 1.32 -4.50
CA ILE A 350 -10.06 0.26 -3.90
C ILE A 350 -11.52 0.70 -3.83
N LYS A 351 -12.39 -0.31 -3.89
CA LYS A 351 -13.81 -0.23 -3.64
C LYS A 351 -14.15 -1.16 -2.48
N ILE A 352 -14.76 -0.61 -1.44
CA ILE A 352 -15.32 -1.33 -0.29
C ILE A 352 -16.84 -1.29 -0.44
N GLN A 353 -17.46 -2.47 -0.52
CA GLN A 353 -18.91 -2.63 -0.53
C GLN A 353 -19.33 -3.27 0.79
N LEU A 354 -20.10 -2.57 1.62
CA LEU A 354 -20.71 -3.16 2.80
C LEU A 354 -21.85 -4.09 2.42
N LYS A 355 -22.14 -5.08 3.27
CA LYS A 355 -23.35 -5.89 3.10
C LYS A 355 -24.60 -5.04 3.30
N ALA A 356 -25.64 -5.35 2.52
CA ALA A 356 -26.97 -4.83 2.74
C ALA A 356 -27.41 -5.13 4.19
N ASP A 357 -28.07 -4.15 4.82
CA ASP A 357 -28.60 -4.25 6.19
C ASP A 357 -27.57 -4.63 7.26
N LEU A 358 -26.29 -4.31 7.04
CA LEU A 358 -25.23 -4.57 8.03
C LEU A 358 -25.50 -3.88 9.38
N PHE A 359 -26.11 -2.70 9.37
CA PHE A 359 -26.30 -1.86 10.56
C PHE A 359 -27.73 -1.78 11.04
#